data_AF-A0A2E4D538-F1
#
_entry.id   AF-A0A2E4D538-F1
#
_cell.length_a   1.000
_cell.length_b   1.000
_cell.length_c   1.000
_cell.angle_alpha   90.00
_cell.angle_beta   90.00
_cell.angle_gamma   90.00
#
_symmetry.space_group_name_H-M   'P 1'
#
loop_
_entity.id
_entity.type
_entity.pdbx_description
1 polymer ?
#
loop_
_entity_poly.entity_id
_entity_poly.type
_entity_poly.pdbx_seq_one_letter_code
_entity_poly.pdbx_strand_id
1 'polypeptide(L)' 'MFNWKKPTVQMLGRWQPWHDGHQELFKRCVTKTGQVAIQVRDVQGASGGY' A
#
# COMPACT_ATOMS: atom_id res chain seq x y z
N MET A 1 -11.28 -14.15 -3.30
CA MET A 1 -12.13 -12.93 -3.26
C MET A 1 -11.82 -12.17 -1.97
N PHE A 2 -11.72 -10.84 -2.02
CA PHE A 2 -11.48 -9.99 -0.84
C PHE A 2 -12.67 -10.05 0.13
N ASN A 3 -12.42 -10.10 1.44
CA ASN A 3 -13.48 -10.15 2.46
C ASN A 3 -13.41 -8.93 3.38
N TRP A 4 -14.40 -8.06 3.30
CA TRP A 4 -14.48 -6.81 4.06
C TRP A 4 -14.58 -6.97 5.58
N LYS A 5 -14.87 -8.18 6.08
CA LYS A 5 -14.94 -8.48 7.52
C LYS A 5 -13.67 -9.15 8.06
N LYS A 6 -12.75 -9.59 7.19
CA LYS A 6 -11.48 -10.21 7.63
C LYS A 6 -10.46 -9.14 8.01
N PRO A 7 -9.55 -9.45 8.97
CA PRO A 7 -8.41 -8.59 9.26
C PRO A 7 -7.68 -8.21 7.97
N THR A 8 -7.37 -6.93 7.80
CA THR A 8 -6.77 -6.37 6.59
C THR A 8 -5.68 -5.41 6.99
N VAL A 9 -4.50 -5.52 6.38
CA VAL A 9 -3.50 -4.44 6.48
C VAL A 9 -3.83 -3.35 5.46
N GLN A 10 -3.84 -2.09 5.90
CA GLN A 10 -3.93 -0.92 5.01
C GLN A 10 -2.53 -0.38 4.71
N MET A 11 -2.20 -0.21 3.44
CA MET A 11 -0.99 0.46 2.97
C MET A 11 -1.38 1.77 2.29
N LEU A 12 -1.16 2.92 2.95
CA LEU A 12 -1.43 4.25 2.41
C LEU A 12 -0.12 4.95 2.03
N GLY A 13 -0.02 5.45 0.81
CA GLY A 13 1.22 6.10 0.35
C GLY A 13 1.16 6.56 -1.11
N ARG A 14 2.22 7.26 -1.54
CA ARG A 14 2.39 7.68 -2.94
C ARG A 14 2.65 6.49 -3.87
N TRP A 15 3.46 5.52 -3.41
CA TRP A 15 3.82 4.28 -4.12
C TRP A 15 4.35 4.43 -5.56
N GLN A 16 4.65 5.65 -6.00
CA GLN A 16 5.08 6.00 -7.35
C GLN A 16 6.43 6.77 -7.27
N PRO A 17 7.54 6.18 -7.75
CA PRO A 17 7.64 4.86 -8.36
C PRO A 17 7.53 3.72 -7.33
N TRP A 18 7.04 2.56 -7.79
CA TRP A 18 7.12 1.32 -7.01
C TRP A 18 8.55 0.77 -7.06
N HIS A 19 9.04 0.22 -5.95
CA HIS A 19 10.39 -0.32 -5.85
C HIS A 19 10.43 -1.50 -4.86
N ASP A 20 11.57 -2.19 -4.77
CA ASP A 20 11.71 -3.43 -4.01
C ASP A 20 11.30 -3.30 -2.53
N GLY A 21 11.65 -2.20 -1.86
CA GLY A 21 11.19 -1.93 -0.50
C GLY A 21 9.66 -1.95 -0.34
N HIS A 22 8.90 -1.46 -1.32
CA HIS A 22 7.44 -1.53 -1.31
C HIS A 22 6.93 -2.97 -1.51
N GLN A 23 7.61 -3.75 -2.36
CA GLN A 23 7.31 -5.16 -2.59
C GLN A 23 7.54 -6.00 -1.32
N GLU A 24 8.65 -5.78 -0.63
CA GLU A 24 8.96 -6.48 0.62
C GLU A 24 7.97 -6.11 1.73
N LEU A 25 7.55 -4.85 1.79
CA LEU A 25 6.48 -4.43 2.69
C LEU A 25 5.16 -5.13 2.36
N PHE A 26 4.75 -5.15 1.09
CA PHE A 26 3.54 -5.84 0.65
C PHE A 26 3.54 -7.32 1.01
N LYS A 27 4.65 -8.05 0.76
CA LYS A 27 4.79 -9.47 1.15
C LYS A 27 4.56 -9.67 2.64
N ARG A 28 5.16 -8.83 3.50
CA ARG A 28 4.95 -8.88 4.96
C ARG A 28 3.49 -8.62 5.34
N CYS A 29 2.83 -7.67 4.69
CA CYS A 29 1.42 -7.34 4.93
C CYS A 29 0.49 -8.51 4.56
N VAL A 30 0.74 -9.16 3.42
CA VAL A 30 0.00 -10.36 2.99
C VAL A 30 0.22 -11.50 3.98
N THR A 31 1.46 -11.78 4.39
CA THR A 31 1.76 -12.82 5.39
C THR A 31 1.02 -12.57 6.71
N LYS A 32 0.86 -11.31 7.12
CA LYS A 32 0.22 -10.96 8.40
C LYS A 32 -1.28 -11.21 8.44
N THR A 33 -2.01 -11.02 7.34
CA THR A 33 -3.49 -11.00 7.36
C THR A 33 -4.15 -11.78 6.22
N GLY A 34 -3.38 -12.24 5.24
CA GLY A 34 -3.89 -12.86 4.02
C GLY A 34 -4.54 -11.88 3.03
N GLN A 35 -4.73 -10.62 3.40
CA GLN A 35 -5.29 -9.58 2.52
C GLN A 35 -4.78 -8.17 2.85
N VAL A 36 -4.53 -7.38 1.81
CA VAL A 36 -4.00 -6.03 1.93
C VAL A 36 -4.85 -5.09 1.08
N ALA A 37 -5.20 -3.94 1.64
CA ALA A 37 -5.79 -2.82 0.90
C ALA A 37 -4.71 -1.75 0.66
N ILE A 38 -4.33 -1.53 -0.60
CA ILE A 38 -3.34 -0.52 -0.99
C ILE A 38 -4.08 0.72 -1.48
N GLN A 39 -3.92 1.83 -0.77
CA GLN A 39 -4.46 3.13 -1.16
C GLN A 39 -3.32 3.98 -1.72
N VAL A 40 -3.38 4.21 -3.03
CA VAL A 40 -2.43 5.04 -3.76
C VAL A 40 -2.92 6.48 -3.69
N ARG A 41 -2.14 7.34 -3.04
CA ARG A 41 -2.43 8.77 -3.00
C ARG A 41 -2.10 9.38 -4.35
N ASP A 42 -3.07 10.03 -4.96
CA ASP A 42 -2.80 10.94 -6.08
C ASP A 42 -1.97 12.13 -5.57
N VAL A 43 -0.82 12.32 -6.18
CA VAL A 43 0.12 13.39 -5.88
C VAL A 43 0.47 14.19 -7.13
N GLN A 44 -0.31 14.04 -8.20
CA GLN A 44 -0.11 14.83 -9.41
C GLN A 44 -0.23 16.33 -9.05
N GLY A 45 0.82 17.10 -9.35
CA GLY A 45 0.89 18.54 -9.03
C GLY A 45 1.27 18.89 -7.59
N ALA A 46 1.42 17.91 -6.68
CA ALA A 46 1.94 18.16 -5.34
C ALA A 46 3.48 18.09 -5.37
N SER A 47 4.16 19.24 -5.48
CA SER A 47 5.58 19.32 -5.14
C SER A 47 5.70 19.17 -3.61
N GLY A 48 6.51 18.21 -3.17
CA GLY A 48 6.88 18.11 -1.76
C GLY A 48 7.80 19.26 -1.40
N GLY A 49 7.25 20.47 -1.26
CA GLY A 49 7.91 21.68 -0.76
C GLY A 49 9.26 22.02 -1.40
N TYR A 50 9.23 22.85 -2.45
CA TYR A 50 10.30 23.79 -2.80
C TYR A 50 9.65 25.09 -3.28
#